data_AF-A0A090QB38-F1
#
_entry.id   AF-A0A090QB38-F1
#
_cell.length_a   1.000
_cell.length_b   1.000
_cell.length_c   1.000
_cell.angle_alpha   90.00
_cell.angle_beta   90.00
_cell.angle_gamma   90.00
#
_symmetry.space_group_name_H-M   'P 1'
#
loop_
_entity.id
_entity.type
_entity.pdbx_description
1 polymer ?
#
loop_
_entity_poly.entity_id
_entity_poly.type
_entity_poly.pdbx_seq_one_letter_code
_entity_poly.pdbx_strand_id
1 'polypeptide(L)'
;MQTTIQLEHEKVTIDLSQPIDISLAVQDNAGVGAWYIDQPDITHVEVDGYVGKVSLGGSTNFNNVHFNPHSHGTHTECIGHITEEFHSVNDALVKTFLKHKSFL
;
A
#
# COMPACT_ATOMS: atom_id res chain seq x y z
N MET A 1 -7.06 -23.19 1.65
CA MET A 1 -6.62 -23.28 3.07
C MET A 1 -7.83 -22.85 3.85
N GLN A 2 -8.46 -23.71 4.64
CA GLN A 2 -9.74 -23.39 5.28
C GLN A 2 -9.54 -23.13 6.76
N THR A 3 -10.32 -22.19 7.31
CA THR A 3 -10.45 -21.96 8.75
C THR A 3 -11.93 -21.81 9.11
N THR A 4 -12.25 -21.94 10.38
CA THR A 4 -13.59 -21.70 10.90
C THR A 4 -13.49 -20.68 12.03
N ILE A 5 -14.30 -19.63 11.95
CA ILE A 5 -14.47 -18.67 13.06
C ILE A 5 -15.86 -18.83 13.67
N GLN A 6 -15.96 -18.62 14.98
CA GLN A 6 -17.22 -18.52 15.68
C GLN A 6 -17.63 -17.04 15.72
N LEU A 7 -18.74 -16.72 15.06
CA LEU A 7 -19.48 -15.48 15.31
C LEU A 7 -20.54 -15.75 16.38
N GLU A 8 -21.15 -14.71 16.94
CA GLU A 8 -22.02 -14.83 18.13
C GLU A 8 -23.02 -15.99 18.03
N HIS A 9 -23.71 -16.13 16.90
CA HIS A 9 -24.76 -17.14 16.71
C HIS A 9 -24.45 -18.19 15.63
N GLU A 10 -23.30 -18.13 14.97
CA GLU A 10 -23.00 -19.03 13.85
C GLU A 10 -21.51 -19.36 13.69
N LYS A 11 -21.23 -20.53 13.12
CA LYS A 11 -19.89 -20.91 12.68
C LYS A 11 -19.75 -20.61 11.20
N VAL A 12 -18.80 -19.75 10.86
CA VAL A 12 -18.50 -19.40 9.46
C VAL A 12 -17.20 -20.08 9.05
N THR A 13 -17.27 -20.89 8.00
CA THR A 13 -16.09 -21.48 7.36
C THR A 13 -15.61 -20.57 6.24
N ILE A 14 -14.32 -20.24 6.25
CA ILE A 14 -13.68 -19.31 5.34
C ILE A 14 -12.62 -20.06 4.54
N ASP A 15 -12.64 -19.94 3.21
CA ASP A 15 -11.52 -20.37 2.37
C ASP A 15 -10.52 -19.23 2.18
N LEU A 16 -9.42 -19.31 2.92
CA LEU A 16 -8.30 -18.39 2.85
C LEU A 16 -7.46 -18.54 1.57
N SER A 17 -7.85 -19.42 0.64
CA SER A 17 -7.23 -19.51 -0.69
C SER A 17 -7.76 -18.48 -1.70
N GLN A 18 -8.89 -17.84 -1.39
CA GLN A 18 -9.58 -16.84 -2.21
C GLN A 18 -9.66 -15.50 -1.47
N PRO A 19 -8.52 -14.80 -1.26
CA PRO A 19 -8.54 -13.49 -0.62
C PRO A 19 -9.26 -12.48 -1.52
N ILE A 20 -10.00 -11.56 -0.90
CA ILE A 20 -10.54 -10.37 -1.56
C ILE A 20 -9.60 -9.22 -1.24
N ASP A 21 -9.09 -8.53 -2.26
CA ASP A 21 -8.35 -7.30 -2.07
C ASP A 21 -9.33 -6.18 -1.70
N ILE A 22 -9.08 -5.54 -0.56
CA ILE A 22 -9.86 -4.42 -0.03
C ILE A 22 -9.03 -3.12 0.00
N SER A 23 -7.86 -3.14 -0.65
CA SER A 23 -6.93 -2.02 -0.67
C SER A 23 -7.39 -0.96 -1.67
N LEU A 24 -7.27 0.31 -1.29
CA LEU A 24 -7.33 1.43 -2.22
C LEU A 24 -5.93 1.66 -2.77
N ALA A 25 -5.77 1.49 -4.08
CA ALA A 25 -4.50 1.68 -4.76
C ALA A 25 -4.15 3.17 -4.89
N VAL A 26 -2.89 3.51 -4.59
CA VAL A 26 -2.29 4.80 -4.93
C VAL A 26 -2.22 4.91 -6.45
N GLN A 27 -2.76 5.99 -7.01
CA GLN A 27 -2.88 6.20 -8.45
C GLN A 27 -2.26 7.54 -8.85
N ASP A 28 -1.64 7.58 -10.03
CA ASP A 28 -1.01 8.78 -10.57
C ASP A 28 -2.07 9.83 -10.96
N ASN A 29 -1.99 11.01 -10.36
CA ASN A 29 -2.92 12.13 -10.57
C ASN A 29 -4.41 11.73 -10.50
N ALA A 30 -4.74 10.71 -9.70
CA ALA A 30 -6.07 10.12 -9.59
C ALA A 30 -6.22 9.33 -8.29
N GLY A 31 -7.44 8.83 -8.05
CA GLY A 31 -7.76 7.99 -6.90
C GLY A 31 -8.51 8.74 -5.81
N VAL A 32 -8.41 8.23 -4.59
CA VAL A 32 -9.02 8.85 -3.41
C VAL A 32 -8.12 9.96 -2.88
N GLY A 33 -8.73 11.00 -2.30
CA GLY A 33 -8.01 12.08 -1.63
C GLY A 33 -8.80 12.59 -0.42
N ALA A 34 -8.08 13.13 0.56
CA ALA A 34 -8.63 13.67 1.79
C ALA A 34 -8.00 15.03 2.13
N TRP A 35 -8.69 15.81 2.98
CA TRP A 35 -8.23 17.09 3.54
C TRP A 35 -7.69 18.11 2.53
N TYR A 36 -8.23 18.12 1.31
CA TYR A 36 -7.80 19.01 0.23
C TYR A 36 -6.32 18.86 -0.16
N ILE A 37 -5.73 17.68 0.11
CA ILE A 37 -4.38 17.34 -0.34
C ILE A 37 -4.43 16.99 -1.83
N ASP A 38 -3.46 17.48 -2.60
CA ASP A 38 -3.31 17.18 -4.02
C ASP A 38 -3.10 15.69 -4.27
N GLN A 39 -3.49 15.20 -5.45
CA GLN A 39 -3.36 13.80 -5.83
C GLN A 39 -1.88 13.32 -5.84
N PRO A 40 -1.62 12.00 -5.72
CA PRO A 40 -0.27 11.46 -5.85
C PRO A 40 0.41 11.84 -7.17
N ASP A 41 1.73 11.99 -7.13
CA ASP A 41 2.58 12.14 -8.32
C ASP A 41 3.42 10.89 -8.51
N ILE A 42 3.32 10.27 -9.69
CA ILE A 42 4.15 9.13 -10.08
C ILE A 42 4.88 9.46 -11.38
N THR A 43 6.17 9.74 -11.26
CA THR A 43 6.99 10.22 -12.38
C THR A 43 8.21 9.32 -12.56
N HIS A 44 8.65 9.10 -13.80
CA HIS A 44 9.87 8.33 -14.05
C HIS A 44 11.10 9.10 -13.55
N VAL A 45 12.10 8.36 -13.08
CA VAL A 45 13.37 8.94 -12.62
C VAL A 45 14.19 9.42 -13.81
N GLU A 46 14.77 10.60 -13.69
CA GLU A 46 15.81 11.12 -14.59
C GLU A 46 17.05 11.49 -13.78
N VAL A 47 18.20 10.87 -14.09
CA VAL A 47 19.45 11.10 -13.35
C VAL A 47 20.65 10.82 -14.25
N ASP A 48 21.66 11.71 -14.27
CA ASP A 48 22.90 11.55 -15.04
C ASP A 48 22.71 11.14 -16.51
N GLY A 49 21.65 11.67 -17.15
CA GLY A 49 21.29 11.37 -18.55
C GLY A 49 20.56 10.04 -18.76
N TYR A 50 20.32 9.27 -17.70
CA TYR A 50 19.44 8.11 -17.71
C TYR A 50 17.97 8.53 -17.59
N VAL A 51 17.09 7.91 -18.39
CA VAL A 51 15.63 8.07 -18.32
C VAL A 51 15.02 6.73 -17.92
N GLY A 52 14.40 6.68 -16.74
CA GLY A 52 13.79 5.50 -16.12
C GLY A 52 12.47 5.05 -16.74
N LYS A 53 12.36 5.04 -18.06
CA LYS A 53 11.15 4.64 -18.77
C LYS A 53 11.47 3.88 -20.04
N VAL A 54 11.05 2.61 -20.11
CA VAL A 54 11.37 1.72 -21.24
C VAL A 54 10.84 2.28 -22.55
N SER A 55 9.63 2.85 -22.55
CA SER A 55 9.05 3.45 -23.76
C SER A 55 9.82 4.66 -24.27
N LEU A 56 10.75 5.22 -23.47
CA LEU A 56 11.64 6.32 -23.85
C LEU A 56 13.09 5.85 -24.08
N GLY A 57 13.32 4.54 -24.16
CA GLY A 57 14.65 3.96 -24.40
C GLY A 57 15.42 3.57 -23.14
N GLY A 58 14.83 3.74 -21.95
CA GLY A 58 15.41 3.25 -20.70
C GLY A 58 15.45 1.72 -20.62
N SER A 59 16.33 1.17 -19.80
CA SER A 59 16.40 -0.29 -19.56
C SER A 59 15.34 -0.81 -18.59
N THR A 60 14.69 0.07 -17.82
CA THR A 60 13.67 -0.27 -16.82
C THR A 60 12.60 0.81 -16.71
N ASN A 61 11.43 0.47 -16.16
CA ASN A 61 10.47 1.46 -15.67
C ASN A 61 10.79 1.72 -14.19
N PHE A 62 11.43 2.84 -13.93
CA PHE A 62 11.88 3.26 -12.62
C PHE A 62 11.20 4.59 -12.28
N ASN A 63 10.22 4.54 -11.39
CA ASN A 63 9.41 5.70 -11.02
C ASN A 63 9.68 6.14 -9.58
N ASN A 64 9.70 7.45 -9.37
CA ASN A 64 9.44 8.08 -8.08
C ASN A 64 7.94 8.05 -7.81
N VAL A 65 7.58 7.91 -6.53
CA VAL A 65 6.20 7.98 -6.06
C VAL A 65 6.15 8.98 -4.91
N HIS A 66 5.39 10.05 -5.07
CA HIS A 66 5.11 11.02 -4.02
C HIS A 66 3.64 10.95 -3.63
N PHE A 67 3.36 10.65 -2.36
CA PHE A 67 1.99 10.53 -1.86
C PHE A 67 1.92 10.79 -0.36
N ASN A 68 0.72 11.15 0.11
CA ASN A 68 0.41 11.19 1.53
C ASN A 68 -0.27 9.87 1.94
N PRO A 69 0.28 9.11 2.90
CA PRO A 69 -0.24 7.79 3.25
C PRO A 69 -1.64 7.85 3.87
N HIS A 70 -1.99 8.94 4.55
CA HIS A 70 -3.32 9.10 5.16
C HIS A 70 -4.39 9.53 4.14
N SER A 71 -3.98 10.10 3.00
CA SER A 71 -4.90 10.65 1.99
C SER A 71 -5.16 9.69 0.82
N HIS A 72 -4.13 8.97 0.35
CA HIS A 72 -4.13 8.39 -0.99
C HIS A 72 -4.25 6.86 -1.04
N GLY A 73 -4.59 6.20 0.07
CA GLY A 73 -4.75 4.75 0.07
C GLY A 73 -5.12 4.16 1.42
N THR A 74 -5.30 2.83 1.42
CA THR A 74 -5.48 2.05 2.64
C THR A 74 -4.17 2.03 3.41
N HIS A 75 -4.19 2.43 4.68
CA HIS A 75 -3.00 2.56 5.51
C HIS A 75 -3.27 2.06 6.93
N THR A 76 -2.19 2.00 7.71
CA THR A 76 -2.22 1.75 9.15
C THR A 76 -1.34 2.78 9.84
N GLU A 77 -1.53 2.96 11.13
CA GLU A 77 -0.86 3.98 11.92
C GLU A 77 -0.31 3.36 13.21
N CYS A 78 0.60 4.09 13.85
CA CYS A 78 1.04 3.78 15.20
C CYS A 78 0.96 5.04 16.07
N ILE A 79 1.21 4.89 17.37
CA ILE A 79 1.10 5.99 18.34
C ILE A 79 1.99 7.19 17.98
N GLY A 80 3.09 6.97 17.24
CA GLY A 80 3.96 8.01 16.71
C GLY A 80 3.26 9.05 15.83
N HIS A 81 2.05 8.77 15.34
CA HIS A 81 1.24 9.75 14.60
C HIS A 81 0.72 10.90 15.50
N ILE A 82 0.58 10.66 16.81
CA ILE A 82 -0.03 11.62 17.75
C ILE A 82 0.85 11.96 18.97
N THR A 83 2.13 11.59 18.94
CA THR A 83 3.09 11.83 20.02
C THR A 83 4.32 12.60 19.54
N GLU A 84 4.98 13.31 20.45
CA GLU A 84 6.24 14.00 20.16
C GLU A 84 7.41 13.03 19.98
N GLU A 85 7.43 11.92 20.73
CA GLU A 85 8.44 10.88 20.57
C GLU A 85 8.23 10.09 19.28
N PHE A 86 9.33 9.81 18.57
CA PHE A 86 9.28 8.98 17.37
C PHE A 86 9.05 7.52 17.72
N HIS A 87 7.94 6.99 17.23
CA HIS A 87 7.65 5.56 17.23
C HIS A 87 7.48 5.07 15.79
N SER A 88 8.28 4.08 15.41
CA SER A 88 8.18 3.48 14.08
C SER A 88 6.98 2.54 13.99
N VAL A 89 6.21 2.65 12.92
CA VAL A 89 5.13 1.70 12.62
C VAL A 89 5.66 0.26 12.49
N ASN A 90 6.90 0.09 12.05
CA ASN A 90 7.53 -1.23 11.90
C ASN A 90 7.81 -1.90 13.25
N ASP A 91 8.02 -1.13 14.32
CA ASP A 91 8.25 -1.68 15.66
C ASP A 91 6.94 -2.06 16.35
N ALA A 92 5.84 -1.37 16.01
CA ALA A 92 4.49 -1.69 16.49
C ALA A 92 3.90 -2.94 15.80
N LEU A 93 4.30 -3.22 14.55
CA LEU A 93 3.80 -4.32 13.73
C LEU A 93 4.69 -5.57 13.83
N VAL A 94 4.62 -6.26 14.96
CA VAL A 94 5.48 -7.44 15.26
C VAL A 94 5.12 -8.70 14.43
N LYS A 95 3.96 -8.72 13.76
CA LYS A 95 3.52 -9.80 12.87
C LYS A 95 2.95 -9.21 11.59
N THR A 96 3.33 -9.78 10.44
CA THR A 96 2.90 -9.27 9.12
C THR A 96 1.47 -9.72 8.79
N PHE A 97 0.69 -8.85 8.16
CA PHE A 97 -0.65 -9.17 7.63
C PHE A 97 -0.64 -9.69 6.18
N LEU A 98 0.52 -9.71 5.51
CA LEU A 98 0.60 -9.97 4.08
C LEU A 98 0.92 -11.44 3.79
N LYS A 99 0.02 -12.09 3.04
CA LYS A 99 0.28 -13.36 2.37
C LYS A 99 0.14 -13.15 0.87
N HIS A 100 1.26 -12.88 0.20
CA HIS A 100 1.27 -12.67 -1.25
C HIS A 100 1.30 -14.03 -1.98
N LYS A 101 0.41 -14.20 -2.97
CA LYS A 101 0.57 -15.23 -4.00
C LYS A 101 1.31 -14.57 -5.15
N SER A 102 2.57 -14.93 -5.36
CA SER A 102 3.30 -14.51 -6.55
C SER A 102 2.64 -15.11 -7.78
N PHE A 103 2.21 -14.24 -8.69
CA PHE A 103 1.83 -14.59 -10.05
C PHE A 103 2.98 -14.15 -10.95
N LEU A 104 4.03 -14.97 -10.98
CA LEU A 104 4.99 -15.01 -12.07
C LEU A 104 4.75 -16.32 -12.83
#